data_AF-A0A519UIZ0-F1
#
_entry.id   AF-A0A519UIZ0-F1
#
_cell.length_a   1.000
_cell.length_b   1.000
_cell.length_c   1.000
_cell.angle_alpha   90.00
_cell.angle_beta   90.00
_cell.angle_gamma   90.00
#
_symmetry.space_group_name_H-M   'P 1'
#
loop_
_entity.id
_entity.type
_entity.pdbx_description
1 polymer ?
#
loop_
_entity_poly.entity_id
_entity_poly.type
_entity_poly.pdbx_seq_one_letter_code
_entity_poly.pdbx_strand_id
1 'polypeptide(L)'
;APTVLVYADLARWEIQLRQRRGEIANLGSENFAEKASLKYKRAFFVDWRAADRLKKQALPRADFLLDTNDPAAPKLVRGADLRAGLAATVRRPFRVVPFFDPGVWGGQWLREVCDLPDGPPNYAWGFDCVPEENSLLLGFGAARVEIPSIDLVFLHPRELLGEAVHGRFGTEFPIRFDFLDTMGGGNLSLQVHPLTEYAQDKFGLAYTQDESYYMLAAEPGAVVYLGLKENVELPNMLADLQRAQDDPAAPFPAAEYVNEFPARPHDHFLIPAGTVHCSGAGSMVLEISATPYIFTFKLWDWDRLGLDGQPRPIHLTHGAANIQADRTTTWVEQNLVNQIHEVGSGPGWREERTGLHEREFIETRRHWFTEVVPHHTHGGVQVLNLVQGAE
;
A
#
# COMPACT_ATOMS: atom_id res chain seq x y z
N ALA A 1 -38.03 -19.79 19.02
CA ALA A 1 -37.71 -19.62 17.59
C ALA A 1 -36.21 -19.82 17.41
N PRO A 2 -35.71 -20.36 16.29
CA PRO A 2 -34.28 -20.33 16.02
C PRO A 2 -33.79 -18.87 16.01
N THR A 3 -32.66 -18.60 16.67
CA THR A 3 -32.03 -17.29 16.68
C THR A 3 -31.50 -16.97 15.29
N VAL A 4 -31.88 -15.84 14.72
CA VAL A 4 -31.35 -15.34 13.45
C VAL A 4 -30.13 -14.47 13.72
N LEU A 5 -29.00 -14.76 13.07
CA LEU A 5 -27.78 -13.98 13.11
C LEU A 5 -27.63 -13.12 11.86
N VAL A 6 -27.72 -11.81 12.02
CA VAL A 6 -27.42 -10.81 10.99
C VAL A 6 -26.08 -10.16 11.32
N TYR A 7 -25.13 -10.18 10.37
CA TYR A 7 -23.85 -9.48 10.50
C TYR A 7 -23.86 -8.22 9.64
N ALA A 8 -23.82 -7.05 10.26
CA ALA A 8 -23.73 -5.76 9.56
C ALA A 8 -22.27 -5.38 9.34
N ASP A 9 -21.94 -4.98 8.12
CA ASP A 9 -20.55 -4.83 7.68
C ASP A 9 -20.38 -3.65 6.71
N LEU A 10 -19.15 -3.16 6.61
CA LEU A 10 -18.75 -2.08 5.71
C LEU A 10 -17.23 -2.07 5.51
N ALA A 11 -16.79 -1.61 4.34
CA ALA A 11 -15.39 -1.50 3.98
C ALA A 11 -14.63 -0.55 4.92
N ARG A 12 -13.33 -0.83 5.16
CA ARG A 12 -12.53 0.03 6.04
C ARG A 12 -12.37 1.44 5.46
N TRP A 13 -12.35 1.58 4.14
CA TRP A 13 -12.38 2.88 3.51
C TRP A 13 -13.60 3.71 3.93
N GLU A 14 -14.80 3.14 3.92
CA GLU A 14 -16.00 3.85 4.39
C GLU A 14 -15.94 4.15 5.89
N ILE A 15 -15.36 3.26 6.72
CA ILE A 15 -15.11 3.57 8.15
C ILE A 15 -14.24 4.82 8.28
N GLN A 16 -13.15 4.90 7.49
CA GLN A 16 -12.26 6.06 7.50
C GLN A 16 -12.98 7.34 7.06
N LEU A 17 -13.80 7.27 6.02
CA LEU A 17 -14.58 8.41 5.54
C LEU A 17 -15.57 8.91 6.60
N ARG A 18 -16.32 8.01 7.26
CA ARG A 18 -17.21 8.36 8.39
C ARG A 18 -16.45 8.98 9.55
N GLN A 19 -15.27 8.46 9.87
CA GLN A 19 -14.39 9.06 10.87
C GLN A 19 -13.95 10.48 10.47
N ARG A 20 -13.56 10.70 9.20
CA ARG A 20 -13.19 12.04 8.69
C ARG A 20 -14.36 13.03 8.75
N ARG A 21 -15.59 12.58 8.50
CA ARG A 21 -16.83 13.37 8.64
C ARG A 21 -17.30 13.57 10.08
N GLY A 22 -16.65 12.94 11.05
CA GLY A 22 -17.03 13.02 12.47
C GLY A 22 -18.30 12.25 12.85
N GLU A 23 -18.77 11.36 11.97
CA GLU A 23 -20.02 10.61 12.15
C GLU A 23 -19.88 9.45 13.14
N ILE A 24 -18.68 8.91 13.27
CA ILE A 24 -18.38 7.77 14.16
C ILE A 24 -17.12 8.01 14.99
N ALA A 25 -17.13 7.45 16.19
CA ALA A 25 -15.98 7.35 17.09
C ALA A 25 -15.27 6.00 16.92
N ASN A 26 -14.08 5.86 17.51
CA ASN A 26 -13.43 4.56 17.65
C ASN A 26 -14.16 3.67 18.66
N LEU A 27 -13.92 2.36 18.56
CA LEU A 27 -14.55 1.35 19.41
C LEU A 27 -14.34 1.68 20.91
N GLY A 28 -15.46 1.76 21.63
CA GLY A 28 -15.48 2.03 23.07
C GLY A 28 -15.02 3.44 23.47
N SER A 29 -15.11 4.42 22.56
CA SER A 29 -14.72 5.82 22.80
C SER A 29 -15.80 6.80 22.33
N GLU A 30 -15.68 8.06 22.74
CA GLU A 30 -16.52 9.20 22.33
C GLU A 30 -15.69 10.26 21.57
N ASN A 31 -14.60 9.85 20.94
CA ASN A 31 -13.61 10.72 20.30
C ASN A 31 -14.04 11.26 18.92
N PHE A 32 -15.30 11.64 18.73
CA PHE A 32 -15.84 12.09 17.44
C PHE A 32 -15.04 13.24 16.81
N ALA A 33 -14.64 14.21 17.63
CA ALA A 33 -13.90 15.40 17.22
C ALA A 33 -12.36 15.20 17.13
N GLU A 34 -11.85 14.01 17.43
CA GLU A 34 -10.41 13.74 17.33
C GLU A 34 -9.95 13.75 15.86
N LYS A 35 -8.70 14.17 15.64
CA LYS A 35 -8.08 14.18 14.29
C LYS A 35 -8.21 12.82 13.63
N ALA A 36 -8.65 12.79 12.37
CA ALA A 36 -8.87 11.55 11.63
C ALA A 36 -7.62 10.64 11.59
N SER A 37 -6.42 11.22 11.51
CA SER A 37 -5.16 10.47 11.53
C SER A 37 -4.90 9.73 12.85
N LEU A 38 -5.35 10.26 13.99
CA LEU A 38 -5.26 9.59 15.29
C LEU A 38 -6.31 8.49 15.40
N LYS A 39 -7.53 8.75 14.92
CA LYS A 39 -8.62 7.75 14.86
C LYS A 39 -8.24 6.56 13.99
N TYR A 40 -7.62 6.82 12.84
CA TYR A 40 -7.08 5.79 11.95
C TYR A 40 -6.03 4.92 12.64
N LYS A 41 -5.04 5.53 13.32
CA LYS A 41 -4.03 4.76 14.08
C LYS A 41 -4.67 3.87 15.14
N ARG A 42 -5.62 4.39 15.91
CA ARG A 42 -6.35 3.59 16.90
C ARG A 42 -7.15 2.46 16.22
N ALA A 43 -7.79 2.74 15.09
CA ALA A 43 -8.55 1.75 14.35
C ALA A 43 -7.65 0.62 13.85
N PHE A 44 -6.49 0.96 13.27
CA PHE A 44 -5.51 0.00 12.75
C PHE A 44 -5.00 -0.96 13.84
N PHE A 45 -4.63 -0.45 15.01
CA PHE A 45 -4.05 -1.27 16.08
C PHE A 45 -5.08 -1.97 16.97
N VAL A 46 -6.29 -1.41 17.10
CA VAL A 46 -7.28 -1.88 18.07
C VAL A 46 -8.59 -2.27 17.40
N ASP A 47 -9.32 -1.31 16.83
CA ASP A 47 -10.71 -1.51 16.43
C ASP A 47 -10.83 -2.57 15.34
N TRP A 48 -10.01 -2.50 14.30
CA TRP A 48 -10.03 -3.45 13.19
C TRP A 48 -9.59 -4.84 13.63
N ARG A 49 -8.57 -4.95 14.48
CA ARG A 49 -8.14 -6.24 15.04
C ARG A 49 -9.23 -6.87 15.91
N ALA A 50 -9.98 -6.07 16.66
CA ALA A 50 -11.13 -6.55 17.44
C ALA A 50 -12.30 -6.97 16.52
N ALA A 51 -12.63 -6.14 15.53
CA ALA A 51 -13.69 -6.42 14.56
C ALA A 51 -13.39 -7.68 13.73
N ASP A 52 -12.16 -7.86 13.27
CA ASP A 52 -11.71 -9.03 12.51
C ASP A 52 -11.85 -10.33 13.32
N ARG A 53 -11.54 -10.31 14.63
CA ARG A 53 -11.75 -11.48 15.50
C ARG A 53 -13.23 -11.87 15.58
N LEU A 54 -14.12 -10.90 15.71
CA LEU A 54 -15.56 -11.13 15.69
C LEU A 54 -16.02 -11.65 14.32
N LYS A 55 -15.54 -11.02 13.24
CA LYS A 55 -15.84 -11.36 11.85
C LYS A 55 -15.52 -12.82 11.54
N LYS A 56 -14.33 -13.30 11.92
CA LYS A 56 -13.90 -14.71 11.77
C LYS A 56 -14.81 -15.70 12.50
N GLN A 57 -15.46 -15.30 13.60
CA GLN A 57 -16.40 -16.14 14.34
C GLN A 57 -17.83 -16.05 13.83
N ALA A 58 -18.24 -14.87 13.36
CA ALA A 58 -19.63 -14.57 13.01
C ALA A 58 -19.97 -14.93 11.56
N LEU A 59 -19.15 -14.52 10.58
CA LEU A 59 -19.44 -14.71 9.15
C LEU A 59 -19.68 -16.16 8.73
N PRO A 60 -18.94 -17.18 9.22
CA PRO A 60 -19.16 -18.57 8.83
C PRO A 60 -20.57 -19.08 9.17
N ARG A 61 -21.20 -18.50 10.20
CA ARG A 61 -22.51 -18.91 10.73
C ARG A 61 -23.61 -17.85 10.58
N ALA A 62 -23.31 -16.72 9.95
CA ALA A 62 -24.30 -15.68 9.71
C ALA A 62 -25.41 -16.19 8.80
N ASP A 63 -26.66 -15.96 9.19
CA ASP A 63 -27.84 -16.22 8.36
C ASP A 63 -27.98 -15.16 7.28
N PHE A 64 -27.58 -13.92 7.60
CA PHE A 64 -27.56 -12.80 6.67
C PHE A 64 -26.34 -11.90 6.90
N LEU A 65 -25.86 -11.30 5.81
CA LEU A 65 -24.97 -10.14 5.86
C LEU A 65 -25.76 -8.90 5.43
N LEU A 66 -25.60 -7.81 6.16
CA LEU A 66 -26.13 -6.49 5.85
C LEU A 66 -24.96 -5.60 5.40
N ASP A 67 -24.88 -5.33 4.11
CA ASP A 67 -23.99 -4.31 3.55
C ASP A 67 -24.50 -2.93 3.96
N THR A 68 -23.66 -2.20 4.67
CA THR A 68 -23.94 -0.88 5.22
C THR A 68 -23.00 0.20 4.69
N ASN A 69 -22.27 -0.06 3.58
CA ASN A 69 -21.38 0.94 2.97
C ASN A 69 -22.16 2.23 2.61
N ASP A 70 -23.30 2.08 1.93
CA ASP A 70 -24.27 3.16 1.74
C ASP A 70 -25.33 3.12 2.86
N PRO A 71 -25.31 4.07 3.81
CA PRO A 71 -26.29 4.11 4.91
C PRO A 71 -27.70 4.46 4.42
N ALA A 72 -27.87 5.07 3.24
CA ALA A 72 -29.17 5.41 2.68
C ALA A 72 -29.84 4.21 1.99
N ALA A 73 -29.06 3.23 1.55
CA ALA A 73 -29.55 2.05 0.84
C ALA A 73 -28.86 0.75 1.30
N PRO A 74 -29.05 0.33 2.56
CA PRO A 74 -28.44 -0.90 3.08
C PRO A 74 -29.02 -2.14 2.36
N LYS A 75 -28.17 -3.14 2.14
CA LYS A 75 -28.54 -4.33 1.34
C LYS A 75 -28.34 -5.59 2.14
N LEU A 76 -29.36 -6.45 2.18
CA LEU A 76 -29.32 -7.71 2.90
C LEU A 76 -29.11 -8.88 1.93
N VAL A 77 -28.14 -9.74 2.22
CA VAL A 77 -27.88 -10.98 1.48
C VAL A 77 -27.92 -12.18 2.42
N ARG A 78 -28.43 -13.32 1.94
CA ARG A 78 -28.38 -14.57 2.71
C ARG A 78 -26.91 -14.97 2.90
N GLY A 79 -26.52 -15.33 4.11
CA GLY A 79 -25.15 -15.72 4.42
C GLY A 79 -24.67 -16.92 3.60
N ALA A 80 -25.58 -17.82 3.22
CA ALA A 80 -25.27 -18.92 2.31
C ALA A 80 -24.89 -18.43 0.90
N ASP A 81 -25.59 -17.41 0.38
CA ASP A 81 -25.29 -16.84 -0.94
C ASP A 81 -23.98 -16.02 -0.91
N LEU A 82 -23.72 -15.30 0.19
CA LEU A 82 -22.43 -14.62 0.42
C LEU A 82 -21.27 -15.63 0.34
N ARG A 83 -21.34 -16.70 1.14
CA ARG A 83 -20.27 -17.72 1.17
C ARG A 83 -20.11 -18.42 -0.19
N ALA A 84 -21.20 -18.66 -0.91
CA ALA A 84 -21.13 -19.19 -2.27
C ALA A 84 -20.46 -18.20 -3.25
N GLY A 85 -20.76 -16.91 -3.13
CA GLY A 85 -20.11 -15.85 -3.90
C GLY A 85 -18.60 -15.80 -3.68
N LEU A 86 -18.16 -15.84 -2.41
CA LEU A 86 -16.74 -15.85 -2.06
C LEU A 86 -16.01 -17.10 -2.56
N ALA A 87 -16.64 -18.27 -2.44
CA ALA A 87 -16.09 -19.52 -2.96
C ALA A 87 -15.95 -19.50 -4.50
N ALA A 88 -16.83 -18.78 -5.20
CA ALA A 88 -16.71 -18.56 -6.64
C ALA A 88 -15.60 -17.54 -6.98
N THR A 89 -15.43 -16.51 -6.17
CA THR A 89 -14.40 -15.47 -6.36
C THR A 89 -12.99 -16.06 -6.36
N VAL A 90 -12.62 -16.90 -5.39
CA VAL A 90 -11.27 -17.50 -5.31
C VAL A 90 -10.89 -18.46 -6.45
N ARG A 91 -11.83 -18.79 -7.35
CA ARG A 91 -11.61 -19.74 -8.45
C ARG A 91 -11.33 -19.07 -9.81
N ARG A 92 -11.23 -17.75 -9.84
CA ARG A 92 -11.02 -16.97 -11.07
C ARG A 92 -10.31 -15.65 -10.76
N PRO A 93 -9.75 -14.95 -11.76
CA PRO A 93 -9.31 -13.58 -11.58
C PRO A 93 -10.45 -12.69 -11.08
N PHE A 94 -10.12 -11.80 -10.15
CA PHE A 94 -11.03 -10.79 -9.62
C PHE A 94 -10.24 -9.52 -9.31
N ARG A 95 -10.96 -8.41 -9.16
CA ARG A 95 -10.40 -7.13 -8.73
C ARG A 95 -11.14 -6.66 -7.49
N VAL A 96 -10.43 -6.01 -6.57
CA VAL A 96 -11.03 -5.28 -5.46
C VAL A 96 -11.52 -3.91 -5.94
N VAL A 97 -12.39 -3.25 -5.18
CA VAL A 97 -12.78 -1.87 -5.52
C VAL A 97 -11.65 -0.93 -5.11
N PRO A 98 -11.00 -0.22 -6.05
CA PRO A 98 -9.97 0.74 -5.69
C PRO A 98 -10.58 1.95 -4.98
N PHE A 99 -9.77 2.61 -4.16
CA PHE A 99 -10.10 3.94 -3.64
C PHE A 99 -8.93 4.90 -3.80
N PHE A 100 -9.22 6.19 -3.83
CA PHE A 100 -8.26 7.24 -4.12
C PHE A 100 -8.35 8.33 -3.06
N ASP A 101 -7.19 8.86 -2.64
CA ASP A 101 -7.11 9.82 -1.53
C ASP A 101 -6.24 11.03 -1.92
N PRO A 102 -6.69 12.27 -1.67
CA PRO A 102 -5.85 13.46 -1.81
C PRO A 102 -4.64 13.44 -0.87
N GLY A 103 -3.60 14.18 -1.25
CA GLY A 103 -2.41 14.33 -0.42
C GLY A 103 -1.60 15.58 -0.77
N VAL A 104 -0.71 15.97 0.15
CA VAL A 104 0.10 17.21 0.02
C VAL A 104 1.05 17.23 -1.16
N TRP A 105 1.36 16.05 -1.71
CA TRP A 105 2.25 15.88 -2.84
C TRP A 105 1.49 15.47 -4.12
N GLY A 106 0.18 15.27 -4.02
CA GLY A 106 -0.63 14.63 -5.06
C GLY A 106 -0.70 15.43 -6.35
N GLY A 107 -0.69 14.69 -7.45
CA GLY A 107 -0.79 15.17 -8.81
C GLY A 107 -2.20 15.12 -9.40
N GLN A 108 -2.26 15.14 -10.74
CA GLN A 108 -3.50 15.04 -11.52
C GLN A 108 -3.56 13.79 -12.41
N TRP A 109 -2.49 13.03 -12.51
CA TRP A 109 -2.42 11.88 -13.42
C TRP A 109 -3.49 10.85 -13.11
N LEU A 110 -3.70 10.53 -11.82
CA LEU A 110 -4.75 9.61 -11.39
C LEU A 110 -6.14 10.11 -11.79
N ARG A 111 -6.39 11.41 -11.69
CA ARG A 111 -7.67 11.99 -12.11
C ARG A 111 -7.92 11.75 -13.59
N GLU A 112 -6.93 12.07 -14.42
CA GLU A 112 -7.04 12.02 -15.87
C GLU A 112 -7.09 10.60 -16.41
N VAL A 113 -6.22 9.71 -15.91
CA VAL A 113 -6.09 8.34 -16.45
C VAL A 113 -7.14 7.40 -15.88
N CYS A 114 -7.56 7.58 -14.63
CA CYS A 114 -8.59 6.73 -14.02
C CYS A 114 -10.01 7.32 -14.11
N ASP A 115 -10.20 8.44 -14.82
CA ASP A 115 -11.50 9.14 -14.98
C ASP A 115 -12.19 9.40 -13.63
N LEU A 116 -11.42 9.90 -12.66
CA LEU A 116 -11.92 10.12 -11.29
C LEU A 116 -12.77 11.38 -11.22
N PRO A 117 -13.81 11.40 -10.37
CA PRO A 117 -14.71 12.53 -10.27
C PRO A 117 -13.99 13.79 -9.80
N ASP A 118 -14.52 14.93 -10.24
CA ASP A 118 -14.19 16.23 -9.66
C ASP A 118 -14.63 16.27 -8.18
N GLY A 119 -13.75 16.77 -7.32
CA GLY A 119 -14.02 16.86 -5.89
C GLY A 119 -12.80 17.36 -5.13
N PRO A 120 -11.85 16.47 -4.77
CA PRO A 120 -10.60 16.89 -4.17
C PRO A 120 -9.73 17.69 -5.15
N PRO A 121 -8.78 18.52 -4.66
CA PRO A 121 -7.90 19.31 -5.52
C PRO A 121 -6.89 18.46 -6.29
N ASN A 122 -6.53 17.28 -5.77
CA ASN A 122 -5.60 16.33 -6.37
C ASN A 122 -5.92 14.91 -5.89
N TYR A 123 -5.20 13.93 -6.45
CA TYR A 123 -5.11 12.59 -5.89
C TYR A 123 -3.63 12.27 -5.71
N ALA A 124 -3.26 11.88 -4.49
CA ALA A 124 -1.91 11.44 -4.20
C ALA A 124 -1.83 9.92 -4.27
N TRP A 125 -2.78 9.26 -3.60
CA TRP A 125 -2.80 7.82 -3.51
C TRP A 125 -3.94 7.21 -4.32
N GLY A 126 -3.67 6.06 -4.94
CA GLY A 126 -4.68 5.10 -5.39
C GLY A 126 -4.38 3.71 -4.85
N PHE A 127 -5.30 3.13 -4.10
CA PHE A 127 -5.13 1.82 -3.47
C PHE A 127 -5.92 0.77 -4.24
N ASP A 128 -5.25 -0.07 -5.02
CA ASP A 128 -5.86 -1.02 -5.98
C ASP A 128 -5.41 -2.48 -5.78
N CYS A 129 -4.84 -2.81 -4.61
CA CYS A 129 -4.77 -4.18 -4.11
C CYS A 129 -4.30 -4.18 -2.65
N VAL A 130 -5.14 -3.75 -1.73
CA VAL A 130 -4.92 -3.83 -0.28
C VAL A 130 -6.15 -4.50 0.35
N PRO A 131 -6.23 -5.85 0.33
CA PRO A 131 -7.45 -6.53 0.76
C PRO A 131 -7.91 -6.19 2.19
N GLU A 132 -6.97 -5.82 3.04
CA GLU A 132 -7.22 -5.29 4.37
C GLU A 132 -8.09 -4.02 4.35
N GLU A 133 -8.01 -3.15 3.33
CA GLU A 133 -8.75 -1.89 3.26
C GLU A 133 -9.83 -1.83 2.18
N ASN A 134 -9.57 -2.44 1.02
CA ASN A 134 -10.47 -2.42 -0.11
C ASN A 134 -11.73 -3.26 0.14
N SER A 135 -12.73 -3.07 -0.71
CA SER A 135 -13.96 -3.86 -0.74
C SER A 135 -14.01 -4.79 -1.96
N LEU A 136 -14.98 -5.70 -1.95
CA LEU A 136 -15.38 -6.52 -3.09
C LEU A 136 -16.85 -6.25 -3.40
N LEU A 137 -17.17 -6.09 -4.69
CA LEU A 137 -18.53 -6.02 -5.18
C LEU A 137 -18.99 -7.38 -5.70
N LEU A 138 -19.95 -8.00 -5.00
CA LEU A 138 -20.57 -9.26 -5.40
C LEU A 138 -21.92 -9.01 -6.09
N GLY A 139 -22.07 -9.55 -7.30
CA GLY A 139 -23.31 -9.46 -8.07
C GLY A 139 -24.28 -10.61 -7.81
N PHE A 140 -25.54 -10.28 -7.56
CA PHE A 140 -26.66 -11.21 -7.37
C PHE A 140 -27.81 -10.82 -8.31
N GLY A 141 -27.62 -11.07 -9.61
CA GLY A 141 -28.51 -10.56 -10.65
C GLY A 141 -28.40 -9.04 -10.79
N ALA A 142 -29.52 -8.32 -10.62
CA ALA A 142 -29.52 -6.85 -10.67
C ALA A 142 -28.98 -6.20 -9.39
N ALA A 143 -28.91 -6.93 -8.27
CA ALA A 143 -28.40 -6.41 -7.01
C ALA A 143 -26.87 -6.57 -6.94
N ARG A 144 -26.21 -5.61 -6.28
CA ARG A 144 -24.78 -5.67 -5.94
C ARG A 144 -24.60 -5.39 -4.46
N VAL A 145 -23.84 -6.25 -3.79
CA VAL A 145 -23.51 -6.13 -2.37
C VAL A 145 -22.03 -5.82 -2.27
N GLU A 146 -21.68 -4.81 -1.48
CA GLU A 146 -20.31 -4.44 -1.20
C GLU A 146 -19.90 -4.97 0.17
N ILE A 147 -18.77 -5.66 0.24
CA ILE A 147 -18.24 -6.23 1.48
C ILE A 147 -16.76 -5.89 1.62
N PRO A 148 -16.19 -5.90 2.84
CA PRO A 148 -14.74 -5.84 3.00
C PRO A 148 -14.07 -7.01 2.27
N SER A 149 -13.04 -6.72 1.48
CA SER A 149 -12.37 -7.77 0.70
C SER A 149 -11.59 -8.76 1.58
N ILE A 150 -11.19 -8.35 2.79
CA ILE A 150 -10.62 -9.21 3.83
C ILE A 150 -11.52 -10.40 4.21
N ASP A 151 -12.83 -10.32 3.97
CA ASP A 151 -13.78 -11.42 4.20
C ASP A 151 -13.41 -12.64 3.35
N LEU A 152 -12.95 -12.40 2.11
CA LEU A 152 -12.46 -13.44 1.21
C LEU A 152 -11.22 -14.11 1.78
N VAL A 153 -10.27 -13.34 2.32
CA VAL A 153 -9.04 -13.84 2.95
C VAL A 153 -9.37 -14.68 4.19
N PHE A 154 -10.35 -14.26 4.99
CA PHE A 154 -10.71 -14.99 6.21
C PHE A 154 -11.49 -16.28 5.95
N LEU A 155 -12.35 -16.30 4.93
CA LEU A 155 -13.20 -17.45 4.63
C LEU A 155 -12.57 -18.46 3.65
N HIS A 156 -11.65 -18.02 2.79
CA HIS A 156 -10.94 -18.86 1.81
C HIS A 156 -9.42 -18.61 1.78
N PRO A 157 -8.72 -18.58 2.93
CA PRO A 157 -7.31 -18.21 2.97
C PRO A 157 -6.42 -19.15 2.15
N ARG A 158 -6.67 -20.46 2.19
CA ARG A 158 -5.80 -21.45 1.52
C ARG A 158 -6.00 -21.44 0.02
N GLU A 159 -7.25 -21.36 -0.43
CA GLU A 159 -7.60 -21.30 -1.85
C GLU A 159 -7.14 -19.99 -2.50
N LEU A 160 -7.15 -18.89 -1.75
CA LEU A 160 -6.68 -17.59 -2.23
C LEU A 160 -5.15 -17.47 -2.19
N LEU A 161 -4.54 -17.75 -1.04
CA LEU A 161 -3.12 -17.47 -0.80
C LEU A 161 -2.20 -18.61 -1.26
N GLY A 162 -2.68 -19.85 -1.22
CA GLY A 162 -1.87 -21.04 -1.34
C GLY A 162 -1.25 -21.48 -0.01
N GLU A 163 -0.84 -22.75 0.07
CA GLU A 163 -0.34 -23.36 1.33
C GLU A 163 0.94 -22.69 1.86
N ALA A 164 1.87 -22.32 0.97
CA ALA A 164 3.13 -21.69 1.38
C ALA A 164 2.92 -20.29 1.97
N VAL A 165 2.09 -19.48 1.30
CA VAL A 165 1.79 -18.11 1.72
C VAL A 165 0.93 -18.12 2.99
N HIS A 166 -0.11 -18.97 3.04
CA HIS A 166 -0.92 -19.16 4.25
C HIS A 166 -0.08 -19.70 5.43
N GLY A 167 0.87 -20.60 5.18
CA GLY A 167 1.77 -21.11 6.22
C GLY A 167 2.67 -20.03 6.82
N ARG A 168 3.07 -19.03 6.02
CA ARG A 168 3.95 -17.92 6.46
C ARG A 168 3.18 -16.75 7.09
N PHE A 169 2.04 -16.36 6.52
CA PHE A 169 1.32 -15.15 6.88
C PHE A 169 -0.05 -15.40 7.54
N GLY A 170 -0.50 -16.65 7.60
CA GLY A 170 -1.83 -16.99 8.10
C GLY A 170 -2.91 -16.37 7.22
N THR A 171 -3.83 -15.62 7.83
CA THR A 171 -4.92 -14.93 7.13
C THR A 171 -4.64 -13.45 6.92
N GLU A 172 -3.40 -13.09 6.60
CA GLU A 172 -2.98 -11.76 6.17
C GLU A 172 -2.62 -11.82 4.68
N PHE A 173 -3.01 -10.79 3.92
CA PHE A 173 -2.68 -10.71 2.50
C PHE A 173 -1.35 -9.95 2.34
N PRO A 174 -0.25 -10.60 1.92
CA PRO A 174 1.08 -10.08 2.18
C PRO A 174 1.60 -9.08 1.13
N ILE A 175 0.81 -8.81 0.08
CA ILE A 175 1.18 -7.91 -1.03
C ILE A 175 0.24 -6.70 -1.02
N ARG A 176 0.80 -5.52 -1.24
CA ARG A 176 0.08 -4.27 -1.43
C ARG A 176 0.53 -3.59 -2.72
N PHE A 177 -0.44 -3.12 -3.51
CA PHE A 177 -0.22 -2.26 -4.67
C PHE A 177 -0.82 -0.87 -4.42
N ASP A 178 0.00 0.16 -4.62
CA ASP A 178 -0.45 1.55 -4.57
C ASP A 178 0.08 2.36 -5.73
N PHE A 179 -0.75 3.30 -6.14
CA PHE A 179 -0.39 4.34 -7.06
C PHE A 179 0.04 5.56 -6.25
N LEU A 180 1.27 6.01 -6.45
CA LEU A 180 1.79 7.27 -5.91
C LEU A 180 1.96 8.28 -7.06
N ASP A 181 1.01 9.19 -7.16
CA ASP A 181 0.96 10.26 -8.16
C ASP A 181 1.63 11.57 -7.70
N THR A 182 2.86 11.80 -8.17
CA THR A 182 3.58 13.08 -7.99
C THR A 182 3.59 13.94 -9.26
N MET A 183 2.79 13.60 -10.28
CA MET A 183 2.75 14.30 -11.58
C MET A 183 2.11 15.68 -11.47
N GLY A 184 2.87 16.74 -11.71
CA GLY A 184 2.44 18.12 -11.42
C GLY A 184 2.27 18.40 -9.92
N GLY A 185 2.74 17.49 -9.06
CA GLY A 185 2.72 17.59 -7.60
C GLY A 185 4.11 17.91 -7.03
N GLY A 186 4.46 17.26 -5.93
CA GLY A 186 5.77 17.42 -5.30
C GLY A 186 6.38 16.10 -4.86
N ASN A 187 7.59 16.14 -4.29
CA ASN A 187 8.27 14.95 -3.78
C ASN A 187 7.40 14.21 -2.74
N LEU A 188 7.50 12.89 -2.65
CA LEU A 188 7.07 12.20 -1.43
C LEU A 188 7.95 12.63 -0.26
N SER A 189 7.59 12.27 0.97
CA SER A 189 8.51 12.55 2.07
C SER A 189 9.77 11.70 2.00
N LEU A 190 10.91 12.25 2.44
CA LEU A 190 12.12 11.46 2.65
C LEU A 190 11.92 10.56 3.85
N GLN A 191 12.11 9.25 3.66
CA GLN A 191 11.68 8.26 4.64
C GLN A 191 12.54 7.01 4.64
N VAL A 192 12.31 6.16 5.65
CA VAL A 192 12.93 4.84 5.81
C VAL A 192 11.94 3.88 6.47
N HIS A 193 11.93 2.62 6.03
CA HIS A 193 11.13 1.56 6.65
C HIS A 193 11.91 0.85 7.77
N PRO A 194 11.23 0.33 8.81
CA PRO A 194 11.89 -0.39 9.88
C PRO A 194 12.61 -1.63 9.37
N LEU A 195 13.76 -1.94 9.95
CA LEU A 195 14.40 -3.25 9.86
C LEU A 195 13.50 -4.33 10.48
N THR A 196 13.66 -5.58 10.04
CA THR A 196 12.84 -6.69 10.52
C THR A 196 12.88 -6.83 12.04
N GLU A 197 14.09 -6.83 12.63
CA GLU A 197 14.27 -6.95 14.07
C GLU A 197 13.68 -5.74 14.81
N TYR A 198 13.79 -4.53 14.24
CA TYR A 198 13.22 -3.33 14.84
C TYR A 198 11.69 -3.36 14.83
N ALA A 199 11.09 -3.79 13.71
CA ALA A 199 9.65 -3.98 13.56
C ALA A 199 9.10 -5.00 14.59
N GLN A 200 9.83 -6.10 14.77
CA GLN A 200 9.50 -7.14 15.76
C GLN A 200 9.63 -6.62 17.19
N ASP A 201 10.80 -6.11 17.57
CA ASP A 201 11.12 -5.77 18.96
C ASP A 201 10.35 -4.54 19.47
N LYS A 202 10.08 -3.56 18.60
CA LYS A 202 9.42 -2.31 18.99
C LYS A 202 7.91 -2.32 18.77
N PHE A 203 7.42 -3.04 17.76
CA PHE A 203 6.02 -2.97 17.34
C PHE A 203 5.32 -4.33 17.28
N GLY A 204 6.03 -5.44 17.53
CA GLY A 204 5.45 -6.78 17.53
C GLY A 204 4.98 -7.25 16.15
N LEU A 205 5.53 -6.70 15.07
CA LEU A 205 5.21 -7.13 13.70
C LEU A 205 5.98 -8.39 13.35
N ALA A 206 5.37 -9.33 12.64
CA ALA A 206 6.05 -10.57 12.25
C ALA A 206 7.06 -10.38 11.11
N TYR A 207 6.85 -9.36 10.28
CA TYR A 207 7.68 -8.97 9.13
C TYR A 207 7.62 -7.45 8.96
N THR A 208 8.45 -6.90 8.09
CA THR A 208 8.52 -5.47 7.84
C THR A 208 8.01 -5.11 6.44
N GLN A 209 7.91 -3.80 6.18
CA GLN A 209 7.67 -3.25 4.87
C GLN A 209 9.00 -3.19 4.11
N ASP A 210 9.20 -4.17 3.24
CA ASP A 210 10.05 -4.02 2.07
C ASP A 210 9.16 -3.54 0.92
N GLU A 211 9.65 -2.62 0.10
CA GLU A 211 8.89 -2.06 -1.01
C GLU A 211 9.73 -1.88 -2.26
N SER A 212 9.07 -1.48 -3.34
CA SER A 212 9.72 -1.15 -4.59
C SER A 212 8.88 -0.16 -5.37
N TYR A 213 9.54 0.67 -6.18
CA TYR A 213 8.91 1.61 -7.09
C TYR A 213 9.05 1.12 -8.52
N TYR A 214 7.94 0.67 -9.09
CA TYR A 214 7.82 0.46 -10.52
C TYR A 214 7.28 1.74 -11.18
N MET A 215 8.06 2.34 -12.06
CA MET A 215 7.70 3.61 -12.68
C MET A 215 6.67 3.38 -13.80
N LEU A 216 5.40 3.70 -13.59
CA LEU A 216 4.39 3.64 -14.65
C LEU A 216 4.58 4.77 -15.66
N ALA A 217 4.83 5.97 -15.16
CA ALA A 217 5.17 7.14 -15.96
C ALA A 217 6.18 8.03 -15.21
N ALA A 218 6.99 8.76 -15.95
CA ALA A 218 7.98 9.68 -15.41
C ALA A 218 8.21 10.83 -16.40
N GLU A 219 8.17 12.08 -15.90
CA GLU A 219 8.51 13.28 -16.66
C GLU A 219 10.01 13.38 -16.91
N PRO A 220 10.46 14.11 -17.95
CA PRO A 220 11.87 14.42 -18.13
C PRO A 220 12.45 15.09 -16.87
N GLY A 221 13.46 14.46 -16.27
CA GLY A 221 14.11 14.95 -15.04
C GLY A 221 13.52 14.39 -13.75
N ALA A 222 12.52 13.51 -13.82
CA ALA A 222 12.05 12.75 -12.66
C ALA A 222 13.19 11.91 -12.07
N VAL A 223 13.21 11.82 -10.73
CA VAL A 223 14.24 11.08 -9.98
C VAL A 223 13.62 10.26 -8.85
N VAL A 224 14.30 9.20 -8.47
CA VAL A 224 14.09 8.51 -7.20
C VAL A 224 15.28 8.79 -6.30
N TYR A 225 15.00 9.32 -5.11
CA TYR A 225 15.99 9.43 -4.05
C TYR A 225 16.18 8.04 -3.44
N LEU A 226 17.40 7.49 -3.42
CA LEU A 226 17.63 6.11 -2.98
C LEU A 226 19.01 5.88 -2.37
N GLY A 227 19.04 5.50 -1.11
CA GLY A 227 20.27 5.28 -0.34
C GLY A 227 21.12 6.54 -0.17
N LEU A 228 22.27 6.37 0.48
CA LEU A 228 23.17 7.46 0.85
C LEU A 228 24.25 7.66 -0.21
N LYS A 229 24.77 8.89 -0.32
CA LYS A 229 25.97 9.16 -1.10
C LYS A 229 27.19 8.45 -0.50
N GLU A 230 28.21 8.24 -1.33
CA GLU A 230 29.49 7.69 -0.85
C GLU A 230 30.09 8.54 0.28
N ASN A 231 30.64 7.87 1.29
CA ASN A 231 31.33 8.50 2.43
C ASN A 231 30.46 9.46 3.25
N VAL A 232 29.13 9.27 3.27
CA VAL A 232 28.25 10.01 4.18
C VAL A 232 28.51 9.61 5.62
N GLU A 233 28.88 10.59 6.43
CA GLU A 233 28.94 10.45 7.89
C GLU A 233 27.53 10.58 8.46
N LEU A 234 26.91 9.44 8.80
CA LEU A 234 25.53 9.40 9.31
C LEU A 234 25.26 10.37 10.48
N PRO A 235 26.16 10.58 11.46
CA PRO A 235 25.95 11.57 12.51
C PRO A 235 25.73 13.01 11.99
N ASN A 236 26.39 13.40 10.90
CA ASN A 236 26.22 14.73 10.30
C ASN A 236 24.84 14.86 9.64
N MET A 237 24.44 13.85 8.86
CA MET A 237 23.10 13.80 8.27
C MET A 237 22.00 13.89 9.34
N LEU A 238 22.13 13.14 10.43
CA LEU A 238 21.18 13.16 11.53
C LEU A 238 21.14 14.52 12.25
N ALA A 239 22.30 15.17 12.41
CA ALA A 239 22.37 16.52 12.99
C ALA A 239 21.68 17.57 12.11
N ASP A 240 21.81 17.46 10.78
CA ASP A 240 21.13 18.36 9.84
C ASP A 240 19.62 18.06 9.76
N LEU A 241 19.21 16.79 9.82
CA LEU A 241 17.79 16.43 9.96
C LEU A 241 17.18 17.02 11.22
N GLN A 242 17.88 16.92 12.35
CA GLN A 242 17.43 17.52 13.61
C GLN A 242 17.36 19.04 13.52
N ARG A 243 18.36 19.68 12.91
CA ARG A 243 18.35 21.13 12.69
C ARG A 243 17.15 21.58 11.85
N ALA A 244 16.82 20.85 10.79
CA ALA A 244 15.65 21.13 9.96
C ALA A 244 14.31 20.95 10.70
N GLN A 245 14.27 20.15 11.77
CA GLN A 245 13.10 20.07 12.65
C GLN A 245 13.02 21.24 13.63
N ASP A 246 14.17 21.71 14.12
CA ASP A 246 14.24 22.75 15.16
C ASP A 246 14.16 24.17 14.59
N ASP A 247 14.62 24.37 13.35
CA ASP A 247 14.66 25.67 12.67
C ASP A 247 14.12 25.58 11.23
N PRO A 248 12.90 26.08 10.96
CA PRO A 248 12.32 26.12 9.62
C PRO A 248 13.13 26.96 8.61
N ALA A 249 14.07 27.79 9.05
CA ALA A 249 14.96 28.55 8.17
C ALA A 249 16.21 27.75 7.74
N ALA A 250 16.43 26.56 8.28
CA ALA A 250 17.55 25.68 8.01
C ALA A 250 17.09 24.35 7.38
N PRO A 251 16.67 24.35 6.09
CA PRO A 251 16.16 23.15 5.44
C PRO A 251 17.21 22.04 5.38
N PHE A 252 16.76 20.79 5.39
CA PHE A 252 17.66 19.65 5.27
C PHE A 252 18.30 19.62 3.87
N PRO A 253 19.64 19.63 3.75
CA PRO A 253 20.32 19.63 2.46
C PRO A 253 20.37 18.21 1.87
N ALA A 254 19.22 17.65 1.48
CA ALA A 254 19.09 16.26 1.05
C ALA A 254 20.08 15.85 -0.06
N ALA A 255 20.35 16.76 -1.01
CA ALA A 255 21.30 16.54 -2.10
C ALA A 255 22.76 16.37 -1.63
N GLU A 256 23.12 16.69 -0.40
CA GLU A 256 24.45 16.39 0.16
C GLU A 256 24.57 14.95 0.64
N TYR A 257 23.45 14.32 1.02
CA TYR A 257 23.43 13.05 1.73
C TYR A 257 22.82 11.89 0.96
N VAL A 258 21.85 12.15 0.09
CA VAL A 258 21.02 11.11 -0.55
C VAL A 258 21.29 11.09 -2.05
N ASN A 259 21.34 9.90 -2.66
CA ASN A 259 21.51 9.79 -4.11
C ASN A 259 20.23 10.21 -4.83
N GLU A 260 20.38 10.69 -6.06
CA GLU A 260 19.28 10.98 -6.99
C GLU A 260 19.49 10.15 -8.25
N PHE A 261 18.65 9.12 -8.44
CA PHE A 261 18.70 8.27 -9.62
C PHE A 261 17.65 8.73 -10.64
N PRO A 262 18.03 9.01 -11.91
CA PRO A 262 17.07 9.33 -12.95
C PRO A 262 16.05 8.21 -13.12
N ALA A 263 14.78 8.56 -13.22
CA ALA A 263 13.68 7.63 -13.38
C ALA A 263 13.05 7.75 -14.78
N ARG A 264 12.76 6.61 -15.40
CA ARG A 264 12.08 6.50 -16.70
C ARG A 264 10.90 5.55 -16.58
N PRO A 265 9.90 5.64 -17.48
CA PRO A 265 8.85 4.64 -17.55
C PRO A 265 9.43 3.24 -17.65
N HIS A 266 8.90 2.34 -16.82
CA HIS A 266 9.29 0.93 -16.67
C HIS A 266 10.67 0.70 -16.03
N ASP A 267 11.30 1.72 -15.45
CA ASP A 267 12.35 1.46 -14.46
C ASP A 267 11.75 0.85 -13.19
N HIS A 268 12.56 0.08 -12.47
CA HIS A 268 12.17 -0.58 -11.23
C HIS A 268 13.27 -0.37 -10.17
N PHE A 269 12.91 0.32 -9.09
CA PHE A 269 13.78 0.61 -7.95
C PHE A 269 13.37 -0.22 -6.74
N LEU A 270 14.31 -0.94 -6.15
CA LEU A 270 14.09 -1.76 -4.96
C LEU A 270 14.38 -0.96 -3.69
N ILE A 271 13.58 -1.18 -2.66
CA ILE A 271 13.63 -0.41 -1.43
C ILE A 271 13.50 -1.40 -0.25
N PRO A 272 14.52 -2.23 -0.02
CA PRO A 272 14.54 -3.07 1.15
C PRO A 272 14.59 -2.22 2.43
N ALA A 273 14.04 -2.76 3.50
CA ALA A 273 13.99 -2.12 4.81
C ALA A 273 15.34 -1.52 5.22
N GLY A 274 15.28 -0.31 5.78
CA GLY A 274 16.43 0.49 6.17
C GLY A 274 17.08 1.35 5.08
N THR A 275 16.56 1.28 3.84
CA THR A 275 17.01 2.16 2.75
C THR A 275 16.33 3.52 2.85
N VAL A 276 17.11 4.61 2.92
CA VAL A 276 16.57 5.97 2.82
C VAL A 276 16.07 6.22 1.40
N HIS A 277 14.83 6.66 1.23
CA HIS A 277 14.25 6.81 -0.09
C HIS A 277 13.14 7.88 -0.16
N CYS A 278 12.82 8.30 -1.39
CA CYS A 278 11.69 9.16 -1.72
C CYS A 278 11.45 9.14 -3.23
N SER A 279 10.19 9.01 -3.67
CA SER A 279 9.84 9.33 -5.07
C SER A 279 9.85 10.83 -5.28
N GLY A 280 10.63 11.32 -6.24
CA GLY A 280 10.63 12.73 -6.63
C GLY A 280 9.32 13.15 -7.31
N ALA A 281 9.18 14.45 -7.55
CA ALA A 281 8.11 15.02 -8.36
C ALA A 281 8.16 14.50 -9.82
N GLY A 282 7.02 14.57 -10.51
CA GLY A 282 6.93 14.19 -11.93
C GLY A 282 6.93 12.68 -12.17
N SER A 283 6.41 11.88 -11.22
CA SER A 283 6.39 10.42 -11.30
C SER A 283 4.99 9.87 -11.02
N MET A 284 4.64 8.80 -11.73
CA MET A 284 3.54 7.92 -11.38
C MET A 284 4.13 6.56 -11.03
N VAL A 285 4.19 6.27 -9.73
CA VAL A 285 4.78 5.03 -9.20
C VAL A 285 3.68 4.01 -8.93
N LEU A 286 3.87 2.78 -9.38
CA LEU A 286 3.25 1.60 -8.78
C LEU A 286 4.18 1.10 -7.68
N GLU A 287 3.81 1.37 -6.43
CA GLU A 287 4.46 0.84 -5.25
C GLU A 287 4.03 -0.62 -5.08
N ILE A 288 5.00 -1.52 -5.04
CA ILE A 288 4.78 -2.93 -4.73
C ILE A 288 5.44 -3.19 -3.38
N SER A 289 4.64 -3.41 -2.34
CA SER A 289 5.13 -3.48 -0.96
C SER A 289 4.57 -4.66 -0.18
N ALA A 290 5.28 -5.02 0.89
CA ALA A 290 4.81 -5.95 1.90
C ALA A 290 3.78 -5.30 2.84
N THR A 291 2.73 -6.04 3.21
CA THR A 291 1.60 -5.53 4.02
C THR A 291 1.84 -5.65 5.55
N PRO A 292 2.80 -4.89 6.11
CA PRO A 292 2.39 -3.93 7.15
C PRO A 292 2.75 -2.51 6.74
N TYR A 293 1.85 -1.90 5.96
CA TYR A 293 2.09 -0.70 5.16
C TYR A 293 1.95 0.65 5.87
N ILE A 294 1.69 0.64 7.18
CA ILE A 294 1.55 1.87 7.98
C ILE A 294 2.89 2.31 8.61
N PHE A 295 3.97 1.55 8.41
CA PHE A 295 5.25 1.75 9.09
C PHE A 295 6.28 2.45 8.22
N THR A 296 6.09 3.76 8.11
CA THR A 296 7.01 4.67 7.42
C THR A 296 7.59 5.67 8.41
N PHE A 297 8.90 5.64 8.63
CA PHE A 297 9.57 6.67 9.43
C PHE A 297 9.99 7.81 8.53
N LYS A 298 9.14 8.84 8.54
CA LYS A 298 9.46 10.07 7.87
C LYS A 298 10.66 10.75 8.54
N LEU A 299 11.66 11.07 7.73
CA LEU A 299 12.88 11.78 8.13
C LEU A 299 12.74 13.27 7.86
N TRP A 300 12.24 13.64 6.68
CA TRP A 300 12.02 15.03 6.29
C TRP A 300 10.90 15.15 5.26
N ASP A 301 10.27 16.32 5.19
CA ASP A 301 9.05 16.52 4.38
C ASP A 301 9.08 17.75 3.47
N TRP A 302 10.28 18.22 3.14
CA TRP A 302 10.49 19.34 2.22
C TRP A 302 9.86 20.65 2.73
N ASP A 303 9.82 20.80 4.07
CA ASP A 303 9.26 21.95 4.79
C ASP A 303 7.79 22.27 4.45
N ARG A 304 7.06 21.25 3.97
CA ARG A 304 5.65 21.36 3.60
C ARG A 304 4.75 21.17 4.81
N LEU A 305 3.64 21.91 4.77
CA LEU A 305 2.53 21.71 5.68
C LEU A 305 1.60 20.60 5.15
N GLY A 306 0.96 19.91 6.09
CA GLY A 306 -0.16 19.02 5.87
C GLY A 306 -1.35 19.73 5.21
N LEU A 307 -2.33 18.95 4.74
CA LEU A 307 -3.61 19.51 4.27
C LEU A 307 -4.37 20.24 5.39
N ASP A 308 -4.04 19.98 6.66
CA ASP A 308 -4.56 20.69 7.83
C ASP A 308 -3.76 21.97 8.17
N GLY A 309 -2.78 22.35 7.33
CA GLY A 309 -1.92 23.51 7.55
C GLY A 309 -0.89 23.32 8.67
N GLN A 310 -0.67 22.10 9.16
CA GLN A 310 0.31 21.80 10.22
C GLN A 310 1.46 20.94 9.69
N PRO A 311 2.69 21.04 10.24
CA PRO A 311 3.76 20.13 9.87
C PRO A 311 3.34 18.68 10.05
N ARG A 312 3.65 17.83 9.06
CA ARG A 312 3.33 16.40 9.18
C ARG A 312 4.31 15.75 10.18
N PRO A 313 3.88 14.68 10.89
CA PRO A 313 4.75 14.01 11.86
C PRO A 313 6.06 13.50 11.25
N ILE A 314 7.14 13.68 11.99
CA ILE A 314 8.50 13.21 11.70
C ILE A 314 8.92 12.26 12.84
N HIS A 315 9.68 11.22 12.51
CA HIS A 315 10.03 10.13 13.41
C HIS A 315 11.54 9.89 13.47
N LEU A 316 12.35 10.94 13.68
CA LEU A 316 13.82 10.87 13.61
C LEU A 316 14.43 9.79 14.51
N THR A 317 13.95 9.62 15.74
CA THR A 317 14.48 8.57 16.65
C THR A 317 14.28 7.17 16.09
N HIS A 318 13.10 6.88 15.53
CA HIS A 318 12.83 5.59 14.89
C HIS A 318 13.59 5.47 13.57
N GLY A 319 13.57 6.52 12.74
CA GLY A 319 14.27 6.56 11.47
C GLY A 319 15.77 6.31 11.60
N ALA A 320 16.44 7.05 12.48
CA ALA A 320 17.88 6.93 12.74
C ALA A 320 18.30 5.50 13.14
N ALA A 321 17.47 4.81 13.92
CA ALA A 321 17.75 3.43 14.34
C ALA A 321 17.60 2.39 13.22
N ASN A 322 17.07 2.79 12.05
CA ASN A 322 16.78 1.89 10.94
C ASN A 322 17.58 2.22 9.67
N ILE A 323 18.27 3.35 9.59
CA ILE A 323 19.09 3.71 8.41
C ILE A 323 20.25 2.72 8.26
N GLN A 324 20.34 2.09 7.09
CA GLN A 324 21.44 1.23 6.69
C GLN A 324 22.50 2.06 5.95
N ALA A 325 23.62 2.35 6.63
CA ALA A 325 24.67 3.22 6.10
C ALA A 325 25.48 2.59 4.95
N ASP A 326 25.40 1.26 4.78
CA ASP A 326 26.05 0.50 3.71
C ASP A 326 25.30 0.57 2.37
N ARG A 327 24.12 1.21 2.34
CA ARG A 327 23.36 1.51 1.11
C ARG A 327 23.93 2.72 0.39
N THR A 328 25.22 2.68 0.05
CA THR A 328 25.92 3.77 -0.64
C THR A 328 25.62 3.79 -2.13
N THR A 329 26.02 4.85 -2.84
CA THR A 329 25.77 5.05 -4.28
C THR A 329 26.09 3.80 -5.12
N THR A 330 27.31 3.29 -5.02
CA THR A 330 27.78 2.14 -5.80
C THR A 330 26.98 0.88 -5.47
N TRP A 331 26.68 0.67 -4.19
CA TRP A 331 25.92 -0.49 -3.75
C TRP A 331 24.48 -0.43 -4.27
N VAL A 332 23.83 0.75 -4.19
CA VAL A 332 22.46 0.96 -4.66
C VAL A 332 22.36 0.75 -6.17
N GLU A 333 23.28 1.29 -6.96
CA GLU A 333 23.33 1.07 -8.41
C GLU A 333 23.41 -0.41 -8.77
N GLN A 334 24.24 -1.16 -8.06
CA GLN A 334 24.49 -2.57 -8.33
C GLN A 334 23.36 -3.50 -7.87
N ASN A 335 22.62 -3.13 -6.83
CA ASN A 335 21.72 -4.05 -6.13
C ASN A 335 20.25 -3.63 -6.15
N LEU A 336 19.94 -2.34 -6.34
CA LEU A 336 18.57 -1.83 -6.18
C LEU A 336 17.97 -1.21 -7.45
N VAL A 337 18.81 -0.72 -8.36
CA VAL A 337 18.33 -0.08 -9.60
C VAL A 337 18.25 -1.14 -10.71
N ASN A 338 17.07 -1.30 -11.32
CA ASN A 338 16.86 -2.08 -12.54
C ASN A 338 17.50 -3.48 -12.53
N GLN A 339 17.30 -4.24 -11.45
CA GLN A 339 17.71 -5.64 -11.33
C GLN A 339 16.83 -6.55 -12.20
N ILE A 340 16.97 -6.40 -13.53
CA ILE A 340 16.13 -7.03 -14.54
C ILE A 340 16.88 -8.24 -15.11
N HIS A 341 16.26 -9.40 -15.05
CA HIS A 341 16.81 -10.64 -15.58
C HIS A 341 15.77 -11.33 -16.47
N GLU A 342 16.18 -11.73 -17.67
CA GLU A 342 15.30 -12.53 -18.54
C GLU A 342 15.01 -13.89 -17.89
N VAL A 343 13.73 -14.23 -17.81
CA VAL A 343 13.24 -15.54 -17.35
C VAL A 343 13.01 -16.46 -18.55
N GLY A 344 12.46 -15.90 -19.62
CA GLY A 344 12.23 -16.61 -20.86
C GLY A 344 11.61 -15.73 -21.93
N SER A 345 11.62 -16.23 -23.16
CA SER A 345 11.07 -15.53 -24.32
C SER A 345 10.58 -16.53 -25.37
N GLY A 346 9.68 -16.06 -26.25
CA GLY A 346 9.13 -16.81 -27.36
C GLY A 346 8.51 -15.91 -28.42
N PRO A 347 7.89 -16.48 -29.47
CA PRO A 347 7.19 -15.68 -30.47
C PRO A 347 6.12 -14.80 -29.80
N GLY A 348 6.24 -13.48 -29.98
CA GLY A 348 5.27 -12.52 -29.46
C GLY A 348 5.28 -12.34 -27.94
N TRP A 349 6.23 -12.90 -27.18
CA TRP A 349 6.32 -12.65 -25.73
C TRP A 349 7.73 -12.72 -25.15
N ARG A 350 7.95 -11.98 -24.06
CA ARG A 350 9.10 -12.14 -23.17
C ARG A 350 8.70 -11.91 -21.72
N GLU A 351 9.39 -12.57 -20.81
CA GLU A 351 9.20 -12.50 -19.38
C GLU A 351 10.52 -12.13 -18.71
N GLU A 352 10.45 -11.15 -17.83
CA GLU A 352 11.58 -10.64 -17.08
C GLU A 352 11.24 -10.71 -15.60
N ARG A 353 12.15 -11.23 -14.79
CA ARG A 353 12.10 -11.04 -13.34
C ARG A 353 12.63 -9.64 -13.09
N THR A 354 11.84 -8.83 -12.42
CA THR A 354 12.24 -7.50 -11.97
C THR A 354 12.32 -7.53 -10.45
N GLY A 355 12.99 -6.56 -9.84
CA GLY A 355 12.95 -6.38 -8.39
C GLY A 355 13.42 -7.61 -7.57
N LEU A 356 14.74 -7.76 -7.46
CA LEU A 356 15.42 -8.99 -7.00
C LEU A 356 16.13 -8.87 -5.65
N HIS A 357 15.61 -8.12 -4.70
CA HIS A 357 16.31 -8.02 -3.42
C HIS A 357 16.08 -9.30 -2.59
N GLU A 358 17.15 -9.92 -2.09
CA GLU A 358 17.10 -11.21 -1.38
C GLU A 358 16.22 -11.21 -0.11
N ARG A 359 15.92 -10.03 0.43
CA ARG A 359 15.05 -9.85 1.61
C ARG A 359 13.57 -9.80 1.26
N GLU A 360 13.22 -9.47 0.01
CA GLU A 360 11.84 -9.40 -0.44
C GLU A 360 11.29 -10.82 -0.66
N PHE A 361 10.14 -11.12 -0.08
CA PHE A 361 9.44 -12.38 -0.33
C PHE A 361 8.48 -12.29 -1.52
N ILE A 362 8.28 -11.09 -2.05
CA ILE A 362 7.48 -10.81 -3.24
C ILE A 362 8.41 -10.95 -4.43
N GLU A 363 8.02 -11.76 -5.41
CA GLU A 363 8.71 -11.83 -6.69
C GLU A 363 7.93 -11.01 -7.71
N THR A 364 8.58 -10.02 -8.31
CA THR A 364 7.95 -9.26 -9.39
C THR A 364 8.39 -9.79 -10.75
N ARG A 365 7.42 -9.94 -11.65
CA ARG A 365 7.63 -10.37 -13.02
C ARG A 365 6.96 -9.41 -13.96
N ARG A 366 7.68 -9.00 -14.99
CA ARG A 366 7.17 -8.18 -16.07
C ARG A 366 7.02 -9.02 -17.32
N HIS A 367 5.79 -9.04 -17.82
CA HIS A 367 5.42 -9.79 -19.01
C HIS A 367 5.16 -8.81 -20.16
N TRP A 368 5.80 -9.07 -21.28
CA TRP A 368 5.58 -8.35 -22.53
C TRP A 368 4.98 -9.34 -23.51
N PHE A 369 3.83 -9.03 -24.09
CA PHE A 369 3.15 -9.96 -24.98
C PHE A 369 2.27 -9.25 -26.03
N THR A 370 2.18 -9.85 -27.21
CA THR A 370 1.22 -9.49 -28.27
C THR A 370 0.29 -10.67 -28.62
N GLU A 371 0.50 -11.81 -27.98
CA GLU A 371 -0.27 -13.05 -28.16
C GLU A 371 -0.75 -13.56 -26.79
N VAL A 372 -1.59 -14.59 -26.79
CA VAL A 372 -2.04 -15.25 -25.56
C VAL A 372 -0.88 -16.05 -24.96
N VAL A 373 -0.46 -15.68 -23.76
CA VAL A 373 0.60 -16.38 -23.01
C VAL A 373 -0.02 -17.13 -21.82
N PRO A 374 0.01 -18.47 -21.79
CA PRO A 374 -0.45 -19.24 -20.64
C PRO A 374 0.49 -19.04 -19.45
N HIS A 375 -0.08 -18.73 -18.28
CA HIS A 375 0.66 -18.62 -17.02
C HIS A 375 0.15 -19.63 -15.98
N HIS A 376 1.07 -20.08 -15.14
CA HIS A 376 0.76 -20.94 -14.00
C HIS A 376 1.02 -20.16 -12.72
N THR A 377 0.04 -20.12 -11.82
CA THR A 377 0.20 -19.47 -10.50
C THR A 377 1.15 -20.22 -9.57
N HIS A 378 1.52 -21.46 -9.95
CA HIS A 378 2.32 -22.39 -9.14
C HIS A 378 1.76 -22.60 -7.72
N GLY A 379 0.44 -22.43 -7.57
CA GLY A 379 -0.25 -22.58 -6.28
C GLY A 379 -0.05 -21.41 -5.31
N GLY A 380 0.57 -20.31 -5.72
CA GLY A 380 0.66 -19.08 -4.93
C GLY A 380 -0.32 -18.01 -5.42
N VAL A 381 -0.63 -17.04 -4.56
CA VAL A 381 -1.35 -15.83 -4.95
C VAL A 381 -0.51 -14.98 -5.91
N GLN A 382 -1.17 -14.38 -6.89
CA GLN A 382 -0.57 -13.47 -7.86
C GLN A 382 -1.39 -12.18 -7.89
N VAL A 383 -0.72 -11.04 -7.91
CA VAL A 383 -1.34 -9.72 -8.13
C VAL A 383 -0.83 -9.20 -9.46
N LEU A 384 -1.74 -8.80 -10.34
CA LEU A 384 -1.44 -8.41 -11.70
C LEU A 384 -1.86 -6.94 -11.90
N ASN A 385 -1.02 -6.17 -12.57
CA ASN A 385 -1.32 -4.81 -13.00
C ASN A 385 -0.94 -4.64 -14.47
N LEU A 386 -1.87 -4.15 -15.29
CA LEU A 386 -1.60 -3.82 -16.68
C LEU A 386 -0.90 -2.46 -16.73
N VAL A 387 0.42 -2.49 -16.86
CA VAL A 387 1.25 -1.28 -16.81
C VAL A 387 1.39 -0.55 -18.14
N GLN A 388 1.06 -1.21 -19.26
CA GLN A 388 1.05 -0.64 -20.61
C GLN A 388 0.16 -1.49 -21.53
N GLY A 389 -0.60 -0.84 -22.42
CA GLY A 389 -1.45 -1.52 -23.40
C GLY A 389 -2.94 -1.25 -23.14
N ALA A 390 -3.80 -1.96 -23.87
CA ALA A 390 -5.24 -1.93 -23.68
C ALA A 390 -5.70 -3.26 -23.03
N GLU A 391 -6.72 -3.18 -22.17
CA GLU A 391 -7.44 -4.34 -21.60
C GLU A 391 -8.39 -4.97 -22.62
#